data_AF-A0AAX6HW69-F1
#
_entry.id   AF-A0AAX6HW69-F1
#
_cell.length_a   1.000
_cell.length_b   1.000
_cell.length_c   1.000
_cell.angle_alpha   90.00
_cell.angle_beta   90.00
_cell.angle_gamma   90.00
#
_symmetry.space_group_name_H-M   'P 1'
#
loop_
_entity.id
_entity.type
_entity.pdbx_description
1 polymer ?
#
loop_
_entity_poly.entity_id
_entity_poly.type
_entity_poly.pdbx_seq_one_letter_code
_entity_poly.pdbx_strand_id
1 'polypeptide(L)'
;MHFARLDDSPMFRKQIQSLEEGAESLRDKCLKFYKGCRRYTEGLGEAYDGDIAFASSLETFGGGHNDPISVAFGGPVMTKFTIALREIGTYKEVLRSQVEHILNDRLLQFVDTDLHDVKDARKRFDKACLVYDQVRYHYFSFDNISSTHILLSHRKFVCYSYKL
;
A
#
# COMPACT_ATOMS: atom_id res chain seq x y z
N MET A 1 11.57 5.26 -25.73
CA MET A 1 11.24 3.98 -26.40
C MET A 1 10.06 4.21 -27.32
N HIS A 2 10.23 3.95 -28.62
CA HIS A 2 9.13 4.03 -29.60
C HIS A 2 8.41 2.67 -29.63
N PHE A 3 7.20 2.61 -29.06
CA PHE A 3 6.34 1.42 -29.06
C PHE A 3 5.62 1.24 -30.41
N ALA A 4 6.37 1.14 -31.50
CA ALA A 4 5.77 1.07 -32.84
C ALA A 4 5.04 -0.27 -33.12
N ARG A 5 5.31 -1.33 -32.36
CA ARG A 5 4.59 -2.62 -32.39
C ARG A 5 4.56 -3.23 -30.99
N LEU A 6 3.51 -2.96 -30.23
CA LEU A 6 3.20 -3.69 -29.00
C LEU A 6 2.36 -4.90 -29.41
N ASP A 7 2.90 -6.11 -29.25
CA ASP A 7 2.15 -7.34 -29.53
C ASP A 7 1.38 -7.76 -28.28
N ASP A 8 0.05 -7.75 -28.37
CA ASP A 8 -0.85 -8.09 -27.28
C ASP A 8 -0.97 -9.61 -27.10
N SER A 9 0.17 -10.24 -26.86
CA SER A 9 0.27 -11.69 -26.74
C SER A 9 -0.30 -12.19 -25.41
N PRO A 10 -0.81 -13.43 -25.35
CA PRO A 10 -1.23 -14.04 -24.08
C PRO A 10 -0.14 -14.04 -23.00
N MET A 11 1.13 -14.15 -23.40
CA MET A 11 2.27 -14.07 -22.48
C MET A 11 2.43 -12.66 -21.90
N PHE A 12 2.30 -11.62 -22.73
CA PHE A 12 2.36 -10.23 -22.26
C PHE A 12 1.20 -9.91 -21.31
N ARG A 13 -0.01 -10.35 -21.63
CA ARG A 13 -1.19 -10.25 -20.74
C ARG A 13 -0.95 -10.94 -19.39
N LYS A 14 -0.34 -12.13 -19.39
CA LYS A 14 0.00 -12.85 -18.15
C LYS A 14 1.05 -12.12 -17.32
N GLN A 15 2.03 -11.48 -17.95
CA GLN A 15 3.03 -10.65 -17.25
C GLN A 15 2.38 -9.44 -16.59
N ILE A 16 1.47 -8.75 -17.29
CA ILE A 16 0.70 -7.63 -16.71
C ILE A 16 -0.10 -8.10 -15.50
N GLN A 17 -0.86 -9.21 -15.64
CA GLN A 17 -1.65 -9.76 -14.54
C GLN A 17 -0.78 -10.07 -13.30
N SER A 18 0.40 -10.67 -13.51
CA SER A 18 1.32 -10.95 -12.40
C SER A 18 1.81 -9.67 -11.70
N LEU A 19 2.04 -8.59 -12.44
CA LEU A 19 2.41 -7.29 -11.87
C LEU A 19 1.23 -6.65 -11.10
N GLU A 20 0.00 -6.81 -11.58
CA GLU A 20 -1.21 -6.34 -10.88
C GLU A 20 -1.41 -7.07 -9.56
N GLU A 21 -1.28 -8.39 -9.56
CA GLU A 21 -1.33 -9.22 -8.35
C GLU A 21 -0.22 -8.83 -7.36
N GLY A 22 0.98 -8.54 -7.88
CA GLY A 22 2.10 -8.01 -7.10
C GLY A 22 1.81 -6.67 -6.45
N ALA A 23 1.21 -5.73 -7.18
CA ALA A 23 0.84 -4.41 -6.67
C ALA A 23 -0.24 -4.48 -5.57
N GLU A 24 -1.25 -5.35 -5.74
CA GLU A 24 -2.28 -5.55 -4.72
C GLU A 24 -1.69 -6.23 -3.46
N SER A 25 -0.85 -7.25 -3.65
CA SER A 25 -0.13 -7.89 -2.53
C SER A 25 0.75 -6.88 -1.78
N LEU A 26 1.40 -5.96 -2.50
CA LEU A 26 2.22 -4.92 -1.89
C LEU A 26 1.36 -3.94 -1.06
N ARG A 27 0.21 -3.52 -1.58
CA ARG A 27 -0.75 -2.69 -0.83
C ARG A 27 -1.16 -3.36 0.48
N ASP A 28 -1.52 -4.64 0.43
CA ASP A 28 -1.93 -5.39 1.63
C ASP A 28 -0.80 -5.48 2.66
N LYS A 29 0.44 -5.70 2.21
CA LYS A 29 1.62 -5.72 3.09
C LYS A 29 1.84 -4.36 3.74
N CYS A 30 1.78 -3.27 2.98
CA CYS A 30 1.90 -1.91 3.50
C CYS A 30 0.83 -1.62 4.56
N LEU A 31 -0.44 -1.97 4.31
CA LEU A 31 -1.52 -1.73 5.27
C LEU A 31 -1.35 -2.54 6.56
N LYS A 32 -0.93 -3.82 6.44
CA LYS A 32 -0.65 -4.66 7.61
C LYS A 32 0.51 -4.09 8.43
N PHE A 33 1.57 -3.65 7.76
CA PHE A 33 2.72 -3.04 8.41
C PHE A 33 2.33 -1.75 9.15
N TYR A 34 1.60 -0.85 8.49
CA TYR A 34 1.08 0.39 9.11
C TYR A 34 0.26 0.11 10.38
N LYS A 35 -0.63 -0.89 10.35
CA LYS A 35 -1.39 -1.31 11.54
C LYS A 35 -0.47 -1.80 12.67
N GLY A 36 0.61 -2.51 12.32
CA GLY A 36 1.64 -2.93 13.27
C GLY A 36 2.35 -1.74 13.91
N CYS A 37 2.76 -0.77 13.10
CA CYS A 37 3.41 0.47 13.56
C CYS A 37 2.52 1.22 14.54
N ARG A 38 1.22 1.38 14.23
CA ARG A 38 0.26 2.03 15.11
C ARG A 38 0.14 1.34 16.48
N ARG A 39 0.02 0.00 16.49
CA ARG A 39 -0.04 -0.76 17.75
C ARG A 39 1.25 -0.61 18.56
N TYR A 40 2.39 -0.60 17.89
CA TYR A 40 3.68 -0.40 18.53
C TYR A 40 3.80 0.99 19.16
N THR A 41 3.40 2.05 18.45
CA THR A 41 3.41 3.43 18.97
C THR A 41 2.44 3.64 20.12
N GLU A 42 1.25 3.00 20.07
CA GLU A 42 0.30 2.97 21.18
C GLU A 42 0.94 2.31 22.43
N GLY A 43 1.58 1.14 22.27
CA GLY A 43 2.28 0.46 23.36
C GLY A 43 3.49 1.22 23.90
N LEU A 44 4.21 1.98 23.05
CA LEU A 44 5.28 2.88 23.51
C LEU A 44 4.73 4.00 24.40
N GLY A 45 3.58 4.57 24.04
CA GLY A 45 2.92 5.61 24.85
C GLY A 45 2.48 5.09 26.22
N GLU A 46 1.83 3.92 26.26
CA GLU A 46 1.44 3.30 27.54
C GLU A 46 2.66 2.99 28.42
N ALA A 47 3.75 2.50 27.83
CA ALA A 47 4.98 2.21 28.57
C ALA A 47 5.69 3.49 29.05
N TYR A 48 5.65 4.57 28.27
CA TYR A 48 6.12 5.89 28.69
C TYR A 48 5.33 6.38 29.91
N ASP A 49 4.00 6.37 29.84
CA ASP A 49 3.14 6.82 30.94
C ASP A 49 3.39 5.99 32.22
N GLY A 50 3.58 4.68 32.07
CA GLY A 50 3.94 3.78 33.17
C GLY A 50 5.27 4.14 33.84
N ASP A 51 6.31 4.41 33.05
CA ASP A 51 7.62 4.82 33.58
C ASP A 51 7.54 6.16 34.31
N ILE A 52 6.82 7.13 33.75
CA ILE A 52 6.64 8.46 34.37
C ILE A 52 5.84 8.35 35.67
N ALA A 53 4.78 7.55 35.71
CA ALA A 53 4.00 7.32 36.92
C ALA A 53 4.83 6.66 38.02
N PHE A 54 5.64 5.66 37.67
CA PHE A 54 6.52 5.00 38.62
C PHE A 54 7.64 5.92 39.12
N ALA A 55 8.29 6.67 38.23
CA ALA A 55 9.29 7.68 38.59
C ALA A 55 8.73 8.74 39.55
N SER A 56 7.49 9.18 39.33
CA SER A 56 6.79 10.14 40.20
C SER A 56 6.47 9.55 41.57
N SER A 57 6.14 8.25 41.63
CA SER A 57 5.93 7.53 42.90
C SER A 57 7.23 7.42 43.70
N LEU A 58 8.36 7.15 43.04
CA LEU A 58 9.68 7.13 43.67
C LEU A 58 10.08 8.50 44.22
N GLU A 59 9.81 9.58 43.50
CA GLU A 59 10.07 10.94 43.99
C GLU A 59 9.16 11.30 45.19
N THR A 60 7.89 10.91 45.12
CA THR A 60 6.92 11.17 46.21
C THR A 60 7.32 10.45 47.48
N PHE A 61 7.73 9.17 47.37
CA PHE A 61 8.21 8.40 48.52
C PHE A 61 9.57 8.89 49.02
N GLY A 62 10.50 9.15 48.09
CA GLY A 62 11.87 9.57 48.39
C GLY A 62 11.99 10.98 48.94
N GLY A 63 10.90 11.74 49.07
CA GLY A 63 10.92 13.07 49.70
C GLY A 63 11.93 14.04 49.09
N GLY A 64 12.25 15.11 49.82
CA GLY A 64 13.28 16.06 49.43
C GLY A 64 14.69 15.56 49.72
N HIS A 65 15.69 16.11 49.03
CA HIS A 65 17.11 15.72 49.14
C HIS A 65 17.71 15.83 50.55
N ASN A 66 17.01 16.51 51.47
CA ASN A 66 17.47 16.81 52.83
C ASN A 66 16.60 16.20 53.94
N ASP A 67 15.68 15.28 53.62
CA ASP A 67 14.91 14.56 54.64
C ASP A 67 15.73 13.39 55.22
N PRO A 68 16.11 13.41 56.52
CA PRO A 68 16.91 12.35 57.13
C PRO A 68 16.24 10.98 57.09
N ILE A 69 14.90 10.93 57.10
CA ILE A 69 14.14 9.67 57.04
C ILE A 69 14.27 9.07 55.64
N SER A 70 14.01 9.85 54.58
CA SER A 70 14.21 9.41 53.21
C SER A 70 15.64 8.92 52.94
N VAL A 71 16.66 9.64 53.40
CA VAL A 71 18.07 9.24 53.20
C VAL A 71 18.33 7.86 53.83
N ALA A 72 17.81 7.60 55.03
CA ALA A 72 17.93 6.30 55.70
C ALA A 72 17.20 5.17 54.95
N PHE A 73 16.09 5.48 54.27
CA PHE A 73 15.31 4.53 53.45
C PHE A 73 15.79 4.41 52.00
N GLY A 74 16.90 5.05 51.62
CA GLY A 74 17.51 4.90 50.30
C GLY A 74 17.07 5.93 49.26
N GLY A 75 16.59 7.10 49.67
CA GLY A 75 16.23 8.21 48.78
C GLY A 75 17.24 8.49 47.66
N PRO A 76 18.56 8.58 47.91
CA PRO A 76 19.56 8.77 46.86
C PRO A 76 19.60 7.67 45.80
N VAL A 77 19.25 6.44 46.15
CA VAL A 77 19.13 5.32 45.21
C VAL A 77 17.87 5.50 44.36
N MET A 78 16.75 5.86 44.97
CA MET A 78 15.48 6.13 44.27
C MET A 78 15.62 7.25 43.26
N THR A 79 16.34 8.33 43.60
CA THR A 79 16.64 9.42 42.66
C THR A 79 17.34 8.92 41.39
N LYS A 80 18.28 7.96 41.50
CA LYS A 80 18.95 7.38 40.32
C LYS A 80 17.96 6.63 39.43
N PHE A 81 17.04 5.86 40.02
CA PHE A 81 15.98 5.18 39.26
C PHE A 81 15.03 6.16 38.58
N THR A 82 14.61 7.22 39.27
CA THR A 82 13.78 8.29 38.68
C THR A 82 14.45 8.90 37.45
N ILE A 83 15.74 9.25 37.52
CA ILE A 83 16.49 9.81 36.39
C ILE A 83 16.52 8.81 35.24
N ALA A 84 16.87 7.54 35.51
CA ALA A 84 16.94 6.50 34.49
C ALA A 84 15.58 6.25 33.81
N LEU A 85 14.48 6.21 34.57
CA LEU A 85 13.13 6.02 34.04
C LEU A 85 12.70 7.18 33.14
N ARG A 86 13.03 8.43 33.52
CA ARG A 86 12.77 9.60 32.68
C ARG A 86 13.60 9.60 31.40
N GLU A 87 14.86 9.18 31.48
CA GLU A 87 15.71 9.04 30.30
C GLU A 87 15.17 7.96 29.35
N ILE A 88 14.78 6.79 29.88
CA ILE A 88 14.12 5.72 29.12
C ILE A 88 12.83 6.23 28.48
N GLY A 89 12.00 6.97 29.22
CA GLY A 89 10.78 7.58 28.69
C GLY A 89 11.06 8.51 27.51
N THR A 90 12.12 9.32 27.61
CA THR A 90 12.55 10.20 26.50
C THR A 90 12.89 9.40 25.25
N TYR A 91 13.65 8.31 25.38
CA TYR A 91 13.96 7.45 24.23
C TYR A 91 12.72 6.76 23.63
N LYS A 92 11.71 6.42 24.44
CA LYS A 92 10.43 5.88 23.94
C LYS A 92 9.68 6.90 23.10
N GLU A 93 9.59 8.15 23.55
CA GLU A 93 8.95 9.23 22.78
C GLU A 93 9.70 9.54 21.49
N VAL A 94 11.05 9.51 21.52
CA VAL A 94 11.86 9.62 20.30
C VAL A 94 11.52 8.47 19.33
N LEU A 95 11.52 7.22 19.79
CA LEU A 95 11.18 6.08 18.94
C LEU A 95 9.77 6.18 18.36
N ARG A 96 8.80 6.61 19.15
CA ARG A 96 7.43 6.84 18.70
C ARG A 96 7.39 7.86 17.56
N SER A 97 8.03 9.01 17.75
CA SER A 97 8.15 10.06 16.73
C SER A 97 8.84 9.56 15.45
N GLN A 98 9.89 8.74 15.57
CA GLN A 98 10.58 8.17 14.41
C GLN A 98 9.68 7.21 13.62
N VAL A 99 8.88 6.38 14.30
CA VAL A 99 7.94 5.47 13.65
C VAL A 99 6.81 6.24 12.97
N GLU A 100 6.28 7.29 13.60
CA GLU A 100 5.25 8.13 12.99
C GLU A 100 5.79 8.89 11.76
N HIS A 101 6.89 9.63 11.89
CA HIS A 101 7.30 10.57 10.84
C HIS A 101 8.26 10.01 9.80
N ILE A 102 9.16 9.10 10.16
CA ILE A 102 10.12 8.57 9.16
C ILE A 102 9.52 7.37 8.45
N LEU A 103 8.81 6.51 9.19
CA LEU A 103 8.33 5.25 8.66
C LEU A 103 6.90 5.36 8.11
N ASN A 104 5.94 5.81 8.93
CA ASN A 104 4.53 5.83 8.51
C ASN A 104 4.27 6.88 7.43
N ASP A 105 4.78 8.11 7.56
CA ASP A 105 4.54 9.15 6.55
C ASP A 105 5.06 8.72 5.16
N ARG A 106 6.27 8.14 5.09
CA ARG A 106 6.82 7.61 3.84
C ARG A 106 6.01 6.45 3.27
N LEU A 107 5.57 5.54 4.14
CA LEU A 107 4.76 4.40 3.75
C LEU A 107 3.40 4.83 3.20
N LEU A 108 2.75 5.78 3.87
CA LEU A 108 1.46 6.34 3.43
C LEU A 108 1.62 7.10 2.12
N GLN A 109 2.66 7.91 1.98
CA GLN A 109 2.96 8.58 0.71
C GLN A 109 3.08 7.58 -0.45
N PHE A 110 3.83 6.49 -0.26
CA PHE A 110 3.98 5.42 -1.26
C PHE A 110 2.64 4.75 -1.61
N VAL A 111 1.80 4.47 -0.60
CA VAL A 111 0.50 3.81 -0.81
C VAL A 111 -0.49 4.75 -1.51
N ASP A 112 -0.57 6.00 -1.06
CA ASP A 112 -1.56 6.97 -1.52
C ASP A 112 -1.19 7.64 -2.84
N THR A 113 0.10 7.66 -3.19
CA THR A 113 0.59 8.20 -4.47
C THR A 113 0.89 7.06 -5.44
N ASP A 114 1.98 6.32 -5.21
CA ASP A 114 2.51 5.37 -6.19
C ASP A 114 1.57 4.19 -6.44
N LEU A 115 1.07 3.55 -5.39
CA LEU A 115 0.13 2.44 -5.53
C LEU A 115 -1.28 2.90 -5.96
N HIS A 116 -1.63 4.16 -5.74
CA HIS A 116 -2.87 4.73 -6.25
C HIS A 116 -2.78 4.98 -7.75
N ASP A 117 -1.67 5.54 -8.22
CA ASP A 117 -1.42 5.79 -9.64
C ASP A 117 -1.43 4.50 -10.46
N VAL A 118 -0.84 3.41 -9.93
CA VAL A 118 -0.91 2.08 -10.57
C VAL A 118 -2.37 1.62 -10.69
N LYS A 119 -3.18 1.79 -9.65
CA LYS A 119 -4.61 1.42 -9.66
C LYS A 119 -5.39 2.23 -10.69
N ASP A 120 -5.10 3.52 -10.82
CA ASP A 120 -5.76 4.37 -11.80
C ASP A 120 -5.29 4.12 -13.24
N ALA A 121 -4.01 3.86 -13.45
CA ALA A 121 -3.47 3.41 -14.73
C ALA A 121 -4.13 2.09 -15.18
N ARG A 122 -4.32 1.14 -14.27
CA ARG A 122 -5.06 -0.10 -14.53
C ARG A 122 -6.49 0.16 -14.99
N LYS A 123 -7.26 0.98 -14.27
CA LYS A 123 -8.63 1.34 -14.68
C LYS A 123 -8.67 1.97 -16.08
N ARG A 124 -7.68 2.79 -16.44
CA ARG A 124 -7.58 3.39 -17.79
C ARG A 124 -7.26 2.32 -18.84
N PHE A 125 -6.35 1.40 -18.52
CA PHE A 125 -5.99 0.28 -19.38
C PHE A 125 -7.19 -0.64 -19.65
N ASP A 126 -7.96 -1.00 -18.63
CA ASP A 126 -9.16 -1.84 -18.77
C ASP A 126 -10.19 -1.19 -19.70
N LYS A 127 -10.44 0.11 -19.54
CA LYS A 127 -11.33 0.88 -20.41
C LYS A 127 -10.84 0.87 -21.87
N ALA A 128 -9.54 1.10 -22.07
CA ALA A 128 -8.96 1.09 -23.42
C ALA A 128 -9.05 -0.31 -24.07
N CYS A 129 -8.84 -1.38 -23.29
CA CYS A 129 -8.98 -2.75 -23.77
C CYS A 129 -10.42 -3.05 -24.20
N LEU A 130 -11.42 -2.68 -23.39
CA LEU A 130 -12.83 -2.85 -23.74
C LEU A 130 -13.20 -2.12 -25.04
N VAL A 131 -12.74 -0.88 -25.21
CA VAL A 131 -12.98 -0.10 -26.44
C VAL A 131 -12.29 -0.76 -27.64
N TYR A 132 -11.05 -1.22 -27.46
CA TYR A 132 -10.32 -1.92 -28.52
C TYR A 132 -11.03 -3.20 -28.97
N ASP A 133 -11.46 -4.04 -28.03
CA ASP A 133 -12.18 -5.27 -28.32
C ASP A 133 -13.53 -5.00 -29.01
N GLN A 134 -14.24 -3.95 -28.60
CA GLN A 134 -15.47 -3.51 -29.23
C GLN A 134 -15.24 -3.11 -30.70
N VAL A 135 -14.26 -2.24 -30.96
CA VAL A 135 -13.92 -1.79 -32.33
C VAL A 135 -13.46 -2.98 -33.19
N ARG A 136 -12.63 -3.86 -32.63
CA ARG A 136 -12.14 -5.07 -33.31
C ARG A 136 -13.30 -5.99 -33.70
N TYR A 137 -14.26 -6.21 -32.79
CA TYR A 137 -15.46 -7.00 -33.07
C TYR A 137 -16.31 -6.37 -34.18
N HIS A 138 -16.54 -5.06 -34.14
CA HIS A 138 -17.27 -4.35 -35.20
C HIS A 138 -16.57 -4.48 -36.56
N TYR A 139 -15.25 -4.30 -36.60
CA TYR A 139 -14.45 -4.46 -37.82
C TYR A 139 -14.57 -5.87 -38.42
N PHE A 140 -14.40 -6.91 -37.59
CA PHE A 140 -14.61 -8.30 -38.03
C PHE A 140 -16.03 -8.55 -38.52
N SER A 141 -17.03 -7.91 -37.92
CA SER A 141 -18.42 -8.03 -38.38
C SER A 141 -18.59 -7.43 -39.78
N PHE A 142 -17.96 -6.27 -40.06
CA PHE A 142 -17.96 -5.66 -41.40
C PHE A 142 -17.24 -6.53 -42.45
N ASP A 143 -16.07 -7.09 -42.13
CA ASP A 143 -15.33 -7.96 -43.06
C ASP A 143 -16.08 -9.26 -43.35
N ASN A 144 -16.77 -9.83 -42.35
CA ASN A 144 -17.65 -10.98 -42.57
C ASN A 144 -18.88 -10.62 -43.41
N ILE A 145 -19.48 -9.44 -43.23
CA ILE A 145 -20.60 -8.97 -44.06
C ILE A 145 -20.13 -8.71 -45.50
N SER A 146 -19.00 -8.02 -45.69
CA SER A 146 -18.41 -7.76 -47.02
C SER A 146 -18.07 -9.07 -47.75
N SER A 147 -17.41 -10.01 -47.06
CA SER A 147 -17.04 -11.31 -47.61
C SER A 147 -18.26 -12.18 -47.93
N THR A 148 -19.29 -12.18 -47.07
CA THR A 148 -20.55 -12.89 -47.35
C THR A 148 -21.35 -12.25 -48.47
N HIS A 149 -21.34 -10.92 -48.61
CA HIS A 149 -22.01 -10.22 -49.71
C HIS A 149 -21.33 -10.52 -51.06
N ILE A 150 -19.99 -10.59 -51.10
CA ILE A 150 -19.24 -11.00 -52.29
C ILE A 150 -19.52 -12.47 -52.63
N LEU A 151 -19.51 -13.38 -51.65
CA LEU A 151 -19.81 -14.80 -51.84
C LEU A 151 -21.28 -15.06 -52.25
N LEU A 152 -22.23 -14.29 -51.72
CA LEU A 152 -23.65 -14.36 -52.10
C LEU A 152 -23.90 -13.79 -53.49
N SER A 153 -23.23 -12.69 -53.88
CA SER A 153 -23.26 -12.16 -55.24
C SER A 153 -22.63 -13.13 -56.23
N HIS A 154 -21.50 -13.77 -55.90
CA HIS A 154 -20.89 -14.81 -56.74
C HIS A 154 -21.78 -16.05 -56.87
N ARG A 155 -22.42 -16.52 -55.78
CA ARG A 155 -23.37 -17.64 -55.83
C ARG A 155 -24.63 -17.33 -56.63
N LYS A 156 -25.18 -16.11 -56.55
CA LYS A 156 -26.31 -15.68 -57.40
C LYS A 156 -25.92 -15.61 -58.87
N PHE A 157 -24.72 -15.13 -59.20
CA PHE A 157 -24.23 -15.07 -60.58
C PHE A 157 -24.01 -16.47 -61.16
N VAL A 158 -23.39 -17.38 -60.40
CA VAL A 158 -23.19 -18.78 -60.85
C VAL A 158 -24.52 -19.54 -61.00
N CYS A 159 -25.50 -19.37 -60.11
CA CYS A 159 -26.81 -20.03 -60.27
C CYS A 159 -27.65 -19.50 -61.44
N TYR A 160 -27.45 -18.25 -61.89
CA TYR A 160 -28.12 -17.71 -63.07
C TYR A 160 -27.50 -18.19 -64.39
N SER A 161 -26.23 -18.60 -64.40
CA SER A 161 -25.54 -19.09 -65.60
C SER A 161 -25.77 -20.58 -65.91
N TYR A 162 -26.37 -21.36 -65.00
CA TYR A 162 -26.67 -22.80 -65.21
C TYR A 162 -28.17 -23.11 -65.35
N LYS A 163 -28.99 -22.12 -65.70
CA LYS A 163 -30.44 -22.27 -65.92
C LYS A 163 -30.92 -21.81 -67.30
N LEU A 164 -30.00 -21.70 -68.27
CA LEU A 164 -30.27 -21.52 -69.70
C LEU A 164 -29.75 -22.71 -70.49
#